data_AF-A0A7W8PBW2-F1
#
_entry.id   AF-A0A7W8PBW2-F1
#
_cell.length_a   1.000
_cell.length_b   1.000
_cell.length_c   1.000
_cell.angle_alpha   90.00
_cell.angle_beta   90.00
_cell.angle_gamma   90.00
#
_symmetry.space_group_name_H-M   'P 1'
#
loop_
_entity.id
_entity.type
_entity.pdbx_description
1 polymer ?
#
loop_
_entity_poly.entity_id
_entity_poly.type
_entity_poly.pdbx_seq_one_letter_code
_entity_poly.pdbx_strand_id
1 'polypeptide(L)'
;MGESSNSNVDYLSNRFERILRTKHSKMRCQQRGIPDACIPLIVDFGDHEHDGRGAIRITMTRRAMRQLYRTYGRTSRFEQLENVYIVISAHDHAVITVGRLYH
;
A
#
# COMPACT_ATOMS: atom_id res chain seq x y z
N MET A 1 -8.78 4.91 35.68
CA MET A 1 -9.70 4.90 34.52
C MET A 1 -9.11 5.85 33.48
N GLY A 2 -8.68 5.35 32.32
CA GLY A 2 -8.07 6.17 31.27
C GLY A 2 -7.68 5.29 30.10
N GLU A 3 -8.62 5.12 29.19
CA GLU A 3 -8.59 4.18 28.07
C GLU A 3 -7.45 4.52 27.09
N SER A 4 -6.47 3.63 26.96
CA SER A 4 -5.41 3.72 25.95
C SER A 4 -5.81 2.96 24.70
N SER A 5 -6.77 3.50 23.96
CA SER A 5 -7.23 2.96 22.67
C SER A 5 -7.01 4.01 21.58
N ASN A 6 -5.76 4.36 21.24
CA ASN A 6 -5.47 5.21 20.08
C ASN A 6 -4.00 5.09 19.67
N SER A 7 -3.66 4.11 18.82
CA SER A 7 -2.32 4.08 18.21
C SER A 7 -2.23 3.24 16.93
N ASN A 8 -3.32 3.01 16.20
CA ASN A 8 -3.24 2.42 14.85
C ASN A 8 -3.76 3.37 13.77
N VAL A 9 -4.74 4.22 14.09
CA VAL A 9 -5.37 5.13 13.11
C VAL A 9 -4.43 6.28 12.74
N ASP A 10 -3.67 6.82 13.71
CA ASP A 10 -2.77 7.96 13.47
C ASP A 10 -1.53 7.61 12.64
N TYR A 11 -1.01 6.37 12.76
CA TYR A 11 0.10 5.90 11.92
C TYR A 11 -0.30 5.80 10.45
N LEU A 12 -1.50 5.26 10.20
CA LEU A 12 -2.04 5.16 8.84
C LEU A 12 -2.29 6.55 8.26
N SER A 13 -2.86 7.47 9.04
CA SER A 13 -3.15 8.84 8.60
C SER A 13 -1.87 9.62 8.24
N ASN A 14 -0.85 9.63 9.11
CA ASN A 14 0.39 10.36 8.84
C ASN A 14 1.19 9.77 7.66
N ARG A 15 1.17 8.44 7.51
CA ARG A 15 1.83 7.76 6.38
C ARG A 15 1.08 8.00 5.08
N PHE A 16 -0.24 7.98 5.10
CA PHE A 16 -1.11 8.29 3.96
C PHE A 16 -0.88 9.73 3.49
N GLU A 17 -0.92 10.70 4.41
CA GLU A 17 -0.62 12.10 4.11
C GLU A 17 0.78 12.28 3.52
N ARG A 18 1.78 11.53 4.00
CA ARG A 18 3.14 11.63 3.46
C ARG A 18 3.23 11.05 2.05
N ILE A 19 2.65 9.88 1.79
CA ILE A 19 2.60 9.25 0.46
C ILE A 19 1.83 10.14 -0.54
N LEU A 20 0.76 10.80 -0.08
CA LEU A 20 -0.03 11.72 -0.89
C LEU A 20 0.67 13.07 -1.11
N ARG A 21 1.33 13.65 -0.09
CA ARG A 21 1.99 14.96 -0.17
C ARG A 21 3.31 14.94 -0.93
N THR A 22 3.96 13.79 -1.08
CA THR A 22 5.18 13.64 -1.91
C THR A 22 4.82 13.65 -3.39
N LYS A 23 4.73 14.87 -3.96
CA LYS A 23 4.66 15.17 -5.41
C LYS A 23 3.55 14.45 -6.18
N HIS A 24 2.33 14.98 -6.06
CA HIS A 24 1.22 14.85 -7.01
C HIS A 24 1.51 15.45 -8.41
N SER A 25 2.65 15.15 -9.04
CA SER A 25 2.85 15.48 -10.45
C SER A 25 2.51 14.27 -11.33
N LYS A 26 1.24 14.20 -11.73
CA LYS A 26 0.85 13.83 -13.09
C LYS A 26 1.10 12.39 -13.59
N MET A 27 1.25 11.35 -12.74
CA MET A 27 1.26 9.95 -13.21
C MET A 27 -0.15 9.32 -13.29
N ARG A 28 -1.09 10.05 -13.93
CA ARG A 28 -2.56 9.85 -13.89
C ARG A 28 -3.14 8.71 -14.75
N CYS A 29 -2.35 7.73 -15.21
CA CYS A 29 -2.88 6.73 -16.16
C CYS A 29 -2.85 5.27 -15.69
N GLN A 30 -2.25 4.94 -14.55
CA GLN A 30 -2.03 3.52 -14.17
C GLN A 30 -2.56 3.12 -12.80
N GLN A 31 -3.37 3.96 -12.14
CA GLN A 31 -4.18 3.50 -11.01
C GLN A 31 -5.40 2.71 -11.53
N ARG A 32 -5.14 1.53 -12.08
CA ARG A 32 -6.18 0.62 -12.63
C ARG A 32 -7.04 0.05 -11.49
N GLY A 33 -8.08 0.80 -11.10
CA GLY A 33 -9.20 0.27 -10.29
C GLY A 33 -8.83 -0.17 -8.87
N ILE A 34 -7.78 0.39 -8.28
CA ILE A 34 -7.42 0.17 -6.87
C ILE A 34 -7.67 1.49 -6.13
N PRO A 35 -8.51 1.50 -5.08
CA PRO A 35 -8.77 2.71 -4.30
C PRO A 35 -7.48 3.24 -3.65
N ASP A 36 -7.27 4.56 -3.70
CA ASP A 36 -6.11 5.20 -3.07
C ASP A 36 -5.99 4.88 -1.57
N ALA A 37 -7.12 4.73 -0.89
CA ALA A 37 -7.19 4.32 0.52
C ALA A 37 -6.55 2.95 0.81
N CYS A 38 -6.39 2.10 -0.21
CA CYS A 38 -5.73 0.80 -0.07
C CYS A 38 -4.22 0.86 -0.29
N ILE A 39 -3.67 1.95 -0.84
CA ILE A 39 -2.23 2.09 -1.09
C ILE A 39 -1.41 1.94 0.20
N PRO A 40 -1.72 2.61 1.33
CA PRO A 40 -0.96 2.45 2.56
C PRO A 40 -0.94 1.01 3.06
N LEU A 41 -2.06 0.31 2.92
CA LEU A 41 -2.17 -1.10 3.31
C LEU A 41 -1.23 -1.97 2.47
N ILE A 42 -1.15 -1.73 1.17
CA ILE A 42 -0.20 -2.43 0.30
C ILE A 42 1.23 -2.09 0.72
N VAL A 43 1.55 -0.82 1.00
CA VAL A 43 2.90 -0.41 1.42
C VAL A 43 3.23 -0.94 2.83
N ASP A 44 2.28 -1.18 3.73
CA ASP A 44 2.53 -1.69 5.09
C ASP A 44 2.63 -3.22 5.16
N PHE A 45 1.79 -3.93 4.39
CA PHE A 45 1.70 -5.39 4.49
C PHE A 45 2.36 -6.12 3.32
N GLY A 46 2.49 -5.46 2.17
CA GLY A 46 3.09 -6.03 0.98
C GLY A 46 4.57 -6.34 1.17
N ASP A 47 5.05 -7.30 0.40
CA ASP A 47 6.45 -7.71 0.44
C ASP A 47 7.30 -6.70 -0.35
N HIS A 48 8.33 -6.14 0.29
CA HIS A 48 9.15 -5.07 -0.28
C HIS A 48 10.38 -5.67 -0.98
N GLU A 49 10.48 -5.43 -2.28
CA GLU A 49 11.59 -5.86 -3.10
C GLU A 49 12.29 -4.64 -3.70
N HIS A 50 13.55 -4.46 -3.32
CA HIS A 50 14.36 -3.34 -3.79
C HIS A 50 15.04 -3.76 -5.10
N ASP A 51 14.70 -3.11 -6.21
CA ASP A 51 15.25 -3.46 -7.53
C ASP A 51 16.65 -2.86 -7.77
N GLY A 52 17.27 -2.25 -6.74
CA GLY A 52 18.61 -1.63 -6.80
C GLY A 52 18.75 -0.41 -7.72
N ARG A 53 17.73 -0.12 -8.54
CA ARG A 53 17.71 0.93 -9.58
C ARG A 53 16.90 2.17 -9.21
N GLY A 54 16.65 2.39 -7.92
CA GLY A 54 15.91 3.56 -7.42
C GLY A 54 14.39 3.38 -7.34
N ALA A 55 13.89 2.16 -7.51
CA ALA A 55 12.48 1.81 -7.30
C ALA A 55 12.34 0.63 -6.32
N ILE A 56 11.24 0.64 -5.56
CA ILE A 56 10.84 -0.41 -4.62
C ILE A 56 9.54 -1.01 -5.16
N ARG A 57 9.56 -2.31 -5.46
CA ARG A 57 8.37 -3.06 -5.82
C ARG A 57 7.76 -3.65 -4.56
N ILE A 58 6.48 -3.41 -4.35
CA ILE A 58 5.74 -3.92 -3.21
C ILE A 58 4.62 -4.81 -3.73
N THR A 59 4.62 -6.08 -3.35
CA THR A 59 3.67 -7.06 -3.88
C THR A 59 2.81 -7.66 -2.78
N MET A 60 1.50 -7.70 -3.00
CA MET A 60 0.55 -8.37 -2.11
C MET A 60 0.54 -9.87 -2.40
N THR A 61 1.49 -10.57 -1.80
CA THR A 61 1.55 -12.03 -1.81
C THR A 61 0.49 -12.63 -0.89
N ARG A 62 0.21 -13.93 -1.03
CA ARG A 62 -0.68 -14.65 -0.09
C ARG A 62 -0.26 -14.52 1.37
N ARG A 63 1.04 -14.36 1.65
CA ARG A 63 1.57 -14.12 3.00
C ARG A 63 1.19 -12.74 3.51
N ALA A 64 1.42 -11.70 2.70
CA ALA A 64 1.01 -10.32 3.00
C ALA A 64 -0.50 -10.22 3.25
N MET A 65 -1.30 -10.84 2.38
CA MET A 65 -2.75 -10.92 2.53
C MET A 65 -3.17 -11.60 3.83
N ARG A 66 -2.53 -12.71 4.22
CA ARG A 66 -2.81 -13.40 5.48
C ARG A 66 -2.50 -12.51 6.68
N GLN A 67 -1.40 -11.75 6.64
CA GLN A 67 -1.06 -10.82 7.71
C GLN A 67 -2.08 -9.68 7.81
N LEU A 68 -2.48 -9.13 6.66
CA LEU A 68 -3.52 -8.10 6.59
C LEU A 68 -4.87 -8.60 7.14
N TYR A 69 -5.28 -9.82 6.79
CA TYR A 69 -6.49 -10.45 7.34
C TYR A 69 -6.40 -10.73 8.84
N ARG A 70 -5.22 -11.03 9.37
CA ARG A 70 -5.04 -11.21 10.82
C ARG A 70 -5.15 -9.90 11.59
N THR A 71 -4.71 -8.79 11.00
CA THR A 71 -4.73 -7.47 11.66
C THR A 71 -6.09 -6.78 11.53
N TYR A 72 -6.73 -6.83 10.36
CA TYR A 72 -7.97 -6.08 10.07
C TYR A 72 -9.21 -6.94 9.82
N GLY A 73 -9.07 -8.27 9.81
CA GLY A 73 -10.14 -9.18 9.41
C GLY A 73 -10.27 -9.31 7.89
N ARG A 74 -11.06 -10.29 7.46
CA ARG A 74 -11.30 -10.55 6.03
C ARG A 74 -12.45 -9.69 5.52
N THR A 75 -12.21 -8.90 4.48
CA THR A 75 -13.24 -8.10 3.80
C THR A 75 -13.11 -8.21 2.29
N SER A 76 -14.22 -8.07 1.56
CA SER A 76 -14.23 -8.12 0.08
C SER A 76 -13.38 -7.03 -0.59
N ARG A 77 -13.12 -5.92 0.10
CA ARG A 77 -12.18 -4.89 -0.36
C ARG A 77 -10.73 -5.35 -0.32
N PHE A 78 -10.37 -6.16 0.68
CA PHE A 78 -9.03 -6.70 0.79
C PHE A 78 -8.79 -7.83 -0.20
N GLU A 79 -9.80 -8.64 -0.52
CA GLU A 79 -9.71 -9.64 -1.59
C GLU A 79 -9.35 -9.01 -2.93
N GLN A 80 -9.78 -7.77 -3.19
CA GLN A 80 -9.37 -7.01 -4.37
C GLN A 80 -7.89 -6.61 -4.36
N LEU A 81 -7.20 -6.68 -3.23
CA LEU A 81 -5.75 -6.43 -3.12
C LEU A 81 -4.93 -7.67 -3.41
N GLU A 82 -5.56 -8.84 -3.58
CA GLU A 82 -4.84 -10.05 -3.97
C GLU A 82 -4.21 -9.85 -5.35
N ASN A 83 -2.96 -10.30 -5.49
CA ASN A 83 -2.18 -10.17 -6.72
C ASN A 83 -1.96 -8.72 -7.19
N VAL A 84 -2.12 -7.74 -6.30
CA VAL A 84 -1.75 -6.35 -6.57
C VAL A 84 -0.26 -6.14 -6.31
N TYR A 85 0.38 -5.37 -7.18
CA TYR A 85 1.70 -4.82 -6.91
C TYR A 85 1.70 -3.31 -7.12
N ILE A 86 2.55 -2.64 -6.37
CA ILE A 86 2.86 -1.23 -6.57
C ILE A 86 4.36 -1.07 -6.72
N VAL A 87 4.76 -0.13 -7.56
CA VAL A 87 6.15 0.31 -7.67
C VAL A 87 6.18 1.72 -7.15
N ILE A 88 7.01 1.95 -6.14
CA ILE A 88 7.25 3.27 -5.57
C ILE A 88 8.70 3.68 -5.81
N SER A 89 8.95 4.98 -5.89
CA SER A 89 10.30 5.51 -5.96
C SER A 89 11.01 5.33 -4.62
N ALA A 90 12.25 4.85 -4.65
CA ALA A 90 13.06 4.68 -3.44
C ALA A 90 13.48 6.03 -2.82
N HIS A 91 13.44 7.12 -3.60
CA HIS A 91 13.92 8.43 -3.16
C HIS A 91 12.86 9.24 -2.41
N ASP A 92 11.62 9.20 -2.89
CA ASP A 92 10.51 10.03 -2.38
C ASP A 92 9.27 9.21 -2.00
N HIS A 93 9.33 7.87 -2.10
CA HIS A 93 8.20 6.97 -1.84
C HIS A 93 6.95 7.28 -2.67
N ALA A 94 7.10 8.04 -3.76
CA ALA A 94 6.00 8.35 -4.66
C ALA A 94 5.58 7.10 -5.42
N VAL A 95 4.27 6.89 -5.56
CA VAL A 95 3.73 5.77 -6.34
C VAL A 95 3.97 6.02 -7.82
N ILE A 96 4.82 5.18 -8.42
CA ILE A 96 5.15 5.21 -9.85
C ILE A 96 4.12 4.40 -10.62
N THR A 97 3.81 3.19 -10.13
CA THR A 97 2.95 2.25 -10.85
C THR A 97 2.11 1.45 -9.89
N VAL A 98 0.87 1.19 -10.28
CA VAL A 98 -0.01 0.23 -9.60
C VAL A 98 -0.48 -0.76 -10.65
N GLY A 99 -0.41 -2.04 -10.34
CA GLY A 99 -0.80 -3.09 -11.27
C GLY A 99 -1.44 -4.26 -10.55
N ARG A 100 -2.15 -5.08 -11.34
CA ARG A 100 -2.57 -6.41 -10.92
C ARG A 100 -1.80 -7.42 -11.75
N LEU A 101 -1.31 -8.47 -11.10
CA LEU A 101 -0.90 -9.69 -11.77
C LEU A 101 -2.20 -10.43 -12.14
N TYR A 102 -2.59 -10.33 -13.41
CA TYR A 102 -3.64 -11.20 -13.96
C TYR A 102 -3.01 -12.57 -14.16
N HIS A 103 -3.59 -13.59 -13.51
CA HIS A 103 -3.26 -14.99 -13.73
C HIS A 103 -4.50 -15.71 -14.26
#